data_AF-A0AAU2GU19-F1
#
_entry.id   AF-A0AAU2GU19-F1
#
_cell.length_a   1.000
_cell.length_b   1.000
_cell.length_c   1.000
_cell.angle_alpha   90.00
_cell.angle_beta   90.00
_cell.angle_gamma   90.00
#
_symmetry.space_group_name_H-M   'P 1'
#
loop_
_entity.id
_entity.type
_entity.pdbx_description
1 polymer ?
#
loop_
_entity_poly.entity_id
_entity_poly.type
_entity_poly.pdbx_seq_one_letter_code
_entity_poly.pdbx_strand_id
1 'polypeptide(L)'
;MKKPGLCTAVAVGAVLCAAGCGTGEGPGPGAGPARADIAAAASAIGCAPHTTLDADELREATCTKSGTRYRVTAFATSAGREAWLEESRAYGGSYLVGARWVVVARPESALSTLREKLGGELEAAAQHAHMG
;
A
#
# COMPACT_ATOMS: atom_id res chain seq x y z
N MET A 1 31.97 11.86 -56.37
CA MET A 1 33.22 11.14 -56.72
C MET A 1 33.11 9.73 -56.14
N LYS A 2 33.31 8.72 -56.98
CA LYS A 2 33.19 7.29 -56.69
C LYS A 2 34.59 6.74 -56.42
N LYS A 3 34.77 5.82 -55.45
CA LYS A 3 35.63 4.62 -55.53
C LYS A 3 35.69 3.82 -54.20
N PRO A 4 36.02 2.52 -54.25
CA PRO A 4 35.37 1.43 -53.50
C PRO A 4 36.35 0.66 -52.59
N GLY A 5 35.88 -0.40 -51.93
CA GLY A 5 36.76 -1.40 -51.30
C GLY A 5 36.01 -2.43 -50.47
N LEU A 6 35.88 -3.63 -51.01
CA LEU A 6 35.25 -4.84 -50.49
C LEU A 6 36.26 -5.65 -49.64
N CYS A 7 35.78 -6.44 -48.66
CA CYS A 7 36.10 -7.87 -48.40
C CYS A 7 36.25 -8.31 -46.92
N THR A 8 35.39 -9.27 -46.52
CA THR A 8 35.59 -10.43 -45.58
C THR A 8 35.81 -10.14 -44.08
N ALA A 9 35.29 -10.89 -43.09
CA ALA A 9 34.84 -12.29 -43.06
C ALA A 9 33.79 -12.56 -41.95
N VAL A 10 33.20 -13.74 -42.06
CA VAL A 10 32.12 -14.39 -41.30
C VAL A 10 32.44 -14.66 -39.82
N ALA A 11 31.45 -14.50 -38.93
CA ALA A 11 31.34 -15.31 -37.71
C ALA A 11 29.87 -15.38 -37.19
N VAL A 12 29.32 -16.59 -37.34
CA VAL A 12 28.19 -17.27 -36.69
C VAL A 12 27.66 -16.68 -35.38
N GLY A 13 26.32 -16.61 -35.23
CA GLY A 13 25.69 -16.51 -33.91
C GLY A 13 24.19 -16.20 -33.87
N ALA A 14 23.37 -17.24 -33.97
CA ALA A 14 21.99 -17.36 -33.47
C ALA A 14 20.94 -16.28 -33.85
N VAL A 15 20.08 -16.64 -34.80
CA VAL A 15 18.72 -16.10 -34.89
C VAL A 15 17.93 -16.62 -33.69
N LEU A 16 17.70 -15.76 -32.69
CA LEU A 16 16.60 -15.94 -31.73
C LEU A 16 15.42 -15.09 -32.18
N CYS A 17 14.59 -15.66 -33.06
CA CYS A 17 13.21 -15.24 -33.20
C CYS A 17 12.42 -15.82 -32.02
N ALA A 18 12.36 -15.09 -30.91
CA ALA A 18 11.29 -15.27 -29.94
C ALA A 18 10.29 -14.12 -30.15
N ALA A 19 9.30 -14.38 -31.01
CA ALA A 19 8.04 -13.66 -31.01
C ALA A 19 7.32 -13.97 -29.68
N GLY A 20 7.67 -13.22 -28.63
CA GLY A 20 6.90 -13.16 -27.40
C GLY A 20 5.81 -12.10 -27.55
N CYS A 21 4.73 -12.44 -28.24
CA CYS A 21 3.48 -11.70 -28.12
C CYS A 21 2.90 -12.02 -26.73
N GLY A 22 3.43 -11.34 -25.72
CA GLY A 22 2.87 -11.31 -24.38
C GLY A 22 2.04 -10.05 -24.26
N THR A 23 0.77 -10.13 -24.66
CA THR A 23 -0.27 -9.22 -24.17
C THR A 23 -0.48 -9.55 -22.68
N GLY A 24 0.48 -9.14 -21.87
CA GLY A 24 0.35 -9.11 -20.43
C GLY A 24 0.30 -7.65 -20.06
N GLU A 25 -0.91 -7.08 -20.06
CA GLU A 25 -1.22 -5.92 -19.25
C GLU A 25 -0.94 -6.35 -17.81
N GLY A 26 0.33 -6.25 -17.40
CA GLY A 26 0.67 -6.30 -15.99
C GLY A 26 -0.16 -5.24 -15.29
N PRO A 27 -0.51 -5.44 -14.01
CA PRO A 27 -1.16 -4.37 -13.27
C PRO A 27 -0.35 -3.10 -13.51
N GLY A 28 -1.00 -2.07 -14.05
CA GLY A 28 -0.35 -0.78 -14.30
C GLY A 28 0.34 -0.28 -13.03
N PRO A 29 1.06 0.85 -13.08
CA PRO A 29 1.80 1.43 -11.94
C PRO A 29 0.89 1.86 -10.76
N GLY A 30 0.18 0.91 -10.17
CA GLY A 30 -1.28 0.91 -10.14
C GLY A 30 -1.83 -0.02 -9.07
N ALA A 31 -1.51 -1.32 -9.14
CA ALA A 31 -2.15 -2.35 -8.31
C ALA A 31 -1.18 -3.07 -7.36
N GLY A 32 -0.35 -2.31 -6.65
CA GLY A 32 0.46 -2.86 -5.56
C GLY A 32 -0.41 -3.31 -4.37
N PRO A 33 0.07 -4.26 -3.54
CA PRO A 33 -0.67 -4.77 -2.39
C PRO A 33 -1.18 -3.67 -1.45
N ALA A 34 -0.38 -2.63 -1.20
CA ALA A 34 -0.79 -1.50 -0.37
C ALA A 34 -2.00 -0.73 -0.93
N ARG A 35 -2.13 -0.63 -2.25
CA ARG A 35 -3.31 0.00 -2.87
C ARG A 35 -4.54 -0.90 -2.79
N ALA A 36 -4.36 -2.22 -2.90
CA ALA A 36 -5.44 -3.18 -2.67
C ALA A 36 -5.95 -3.13 -1.22
N ASP A 37 -5.04 -3.04 -0.24
CA ASP A 37 -5.39 -2.89 1.18
C ASP A 37 -6.17 -1.58 1.44
N ILE A 38 -5.73 -0.45 0.88
CA ILE A 38 -6.46 0.83 0.96
C ILE A 38 -7.85 0.72 0.31
N ALA A 39 -7.95 0.09 -0.86
CA ALA A 39 -9.21 -0.08 -1.56
C ALA A 39 -10.19 -0.98 -0.77
N ALA A 40 -9.70 -2.05 -0.15
CA ALA A 40 -10.49 -2.94 0.69
C ALA A 40 -11.03 -2.20 1.92
N ALA A 41 -10.17 -1.44 2.62
CA ALA A 41 -10.58 -0.64 3.77
C ALA A 41 -11.62 0.43 3.38
N ALA A 42 -11.38 1.16 2.29
CA ALA A 42 -12.31 2.18 1.81
C ALA A 42 -13.66 1.59 1.39
N SER A 43 -13.65 0.40 0.77
CA SER A 43 -14.87 -0.34 0.41
C SER A 43 -15.65 -0.78 1.65
N ALA A 44 -14.97 -1.29 2.68
CA ALA A 44 -15.60 -1.67 3.94
C ALA A 44 -16.22 -0.47 4.69
N ILE A 45 -15.58 0.71 4.58
CA ILE A 45 -16.10 1.99 5.10
C ILE A 45 -17.27 2.51 4.23
N GLY A 46 -17.25 2.23 2.93
CA GLY A 46 -18.21 2.75 1.95
C GLY A 46 -17.93 4.20 1.58
N CYS A 47 -16.66 4.51 1.30
CA CYS A 47 -16.13 5.84 0.94
C CYS A 47 -15.14 5.74 -0.24
N ALA A 48 -14.89 6.85 -0.93
CA ALA A 48 -13.79 6.96 -1.88
C ALA A 48 -12.50 7.36 -1.14
N PRO A 49 -11.38 6.63 -1.29
CA PRO A 49 -10.11 6.99 -0.68
C PRO A 49 -9.43 8.14 -1.43
N HIS A 50 -8.80 9.05 -0.69
CA HIS A 50 -7.90 10.07 -1.20
C HIS A 50 -6.49 9.82 -0.67
N THR A 51 -5.56 9.46 -1.54
CA THR A 51 -4.15 9.24 -1.17
C THR A 51 -3.52 10.52 -0.63
N THR A 52 -2.95 10.45 0.57
CA THR A 52 -2.28 11.56 1.27
C THR A 52 -0.77 11.40 1.28
N LEU A 53 -0.27 10.17 1.18
CA LEU A 53 1.15 9.86 1.08
C LEU A 53 1.33 8.66 0.16
N ASP A 54 2.29 8.75 -0.75
CA ASP A 54 2.66 7.67 -1.67
C ASP A 54 4.18 7.50 -1.63
N ALA A 55 4.65 6.47 -0.94
CA ALA A 55 6.05 6.09 -0.83
C ALA A 55 6.23 4.58 -1.07
N ASP A 56 7.47 4.14 -1.29
CA ASP A 56 7.80 2.73 -1.54
C ASP A 56 7.54 1.86 -0.31
N GLU A 57 7.78 2.39 0.89
CA GLU A 57 7.65 1.68 2.16
C GLU A 57 6.20 1.63 2.65
N LEU A 58 5.43 2.69 2.39
CA LEU A 58 4.03 2.80 2.79
C LEU A 58 3.25 3.77 1.91
N ARG A 59 1.94 3.56 1.86
CA ARG A 59 0.97 4.46 1.25
C ARG A 59 -0.11 4.79 2.25
N GLU A 60 -0.53 6.04 2.28
CA GLU A 60 -1.61 6.50 3.15
C GLU A 60 -2.74 7.08 2.32
N ALA A 61 -3.97 6.84 2.75
CA ALA A 61 -5.14 7.51 2.25
C ALA A 61 -6.07 7.92 3.39
N THR A 62 -6.89 8.93 3.13
CA THR A 62 -8.00 9.30 4.01
C THR A 62 -9.32 9.18 3.28
N CYS A 63 -10.38 8.95 4.04
CA CYS A 63 -11.73 9.10 3.53
C CYS A 63 -12.69 9.52 4.66
N THR A 64 -13.84 10.08 4.31
CA THR A 64 -14.84 10.50 5.29
C THR A 64 -16.17 9.80 5.00
N LYS A 65 -16.79 9.23 6.03
CA LYS A 65 -18.14 8.67 5.97
C LYS A 65 -18.95 9.18 7.16
N SER A 66 -20.10 9.78 6.89
CA SER A 66 -21.04 10.26 7.91
C SER A 66 -20.39 11.15 8.99
N GLY A 67 -19.44 12.01 8.59
CA GLY A 67 -18.71 12.91 9.50
C GLY A 67 -17.48 12.29 10.18
N THR A 68 -17.29 10.97 10.11
CA THR A 68 -16.10 10.30 10.61
C THR A 68 -15.02 10.25 9.54
N ARG A 69 -13.84 10.82 9.84
CA ARG A 69 -12.64 10.67 9.01
C ARG A 69 -11.88 9.41 9.43
N TYR A 70 -11.56 8.60 8.43
CA TYR A 70 -10.69 7.44 8.53
C TYR A 70 -9.38 7.75 7.82
N ARG A 71 -8.26 7.35 8.43
CA ARG A 71 -6.94 7.33 7.79
C ARG A 71 -6.46 5.89 7.74
N VAL A 72 -6.11 5.44 6.55
CA VAL A 72 -5.65 4.08 6.25
C VAL A 72 -4.21 4.19 5.81
N THR A 73 -3.30 3.55 6.55
CA THR A 73 -1.89 3.45 6.21
C THR A 73 -1.59 1.99 5.85
N ALA A 74 -1.18 1.73 4.61
CA ALA A 74 -0.83 0.41 4.11
C ALA A 74 0.67 0.33 3.83
N PHE A 75 1.30 -0.78 4.21
CA PHE A 75 2.74 -0.95 4.27
C PHE A 75 3.21 -1.98 3.25
N ALA A 76 4.42 -1.82 2.74
CA ALA A 76 5.05 -2.82 1.88
C ALA A 76 5.27 -4.16 2.64
N THR A 77 5.59 -4.08 3.93
CA THR A 77 5.93 -5.24 4.78
C THR A 77 5.21 -5.19 6.13
N SER A 78 5.00 -6.36 6.76
CA SER A 78 4.45 -6.46 8.12
C SER A 78 5.41 -5.85 9.15
N ALA A 79 6.72 -6.02 8.98
CA ALA A 79 7.74 -5.41 9.83
C ALA A 79 7.69 -3.87 9.77
N GLY A 80 7.46 -3.29 8.59
CA GLY A 80 7.28 -1.84 8.44
C GLY A 80 6.04 -1.33 9.18
N ARG A 81 4.93 -2.09 9.13
CA ARG A 81 3.72 -1.80 9.91
C ARG A 81 3.98 -1.87 11.42
N GLU A 82 4.69 -2.90 11.90
CA GLU A 82 5.03 -3.08 13.32
C GLU A 82 5.90 -1.95 13.84
N ALA A 83 6.98 -1.62 13.13
CA ALA A 83 7.87 -0.52 13.47
C ALA A 83 7.11 0.82 13.50
N TRP A 84 6.26 1.07 12.50
CA TRP A 84 5.43 2.28 12.49
C TRP A 84 4.44 2.33 13.65
N LEU A 85 3.83 1.19 14.00
CA LEU A 85 2.83 1.13 15.06
C LEU A 85 3.46 1.38 16.43
N GLU A 86 4.64 0.81 16.69
CA GLU A 86 5.41 1.04 17.92
C GLU A 86 5.63 2.55 18.16
N GLU A 87 6.17 3.25 17.16
CA GLU A 87 6.40 4.70 17.24
C GLU A 87 5.09 5.50 17.34
N SER A 88 4.03 5.02 16.65
CA SER A 88 2.77 5.75 16.58
C SER A 88 1.96 5.71 17.88
N ARG A 89 2.11 4.67 18.71
CA ARG A 89 1.37 4.54 19.98
C ARG A 89 1.58 5.74 20.89
N ALA A 90 2.73 6.40 20.83
CA ALA A 90 3.01 7.58 21.64
C ALA A 90 2.03 8.74 21.37
N TYR A 91 1.38 8.78 20.20
CA TYR A 91 0.38 9.79 19.83
C TYR A 91 -1.00 9.55 20.44
N GLY A 92 -1.23 8.43 21.13
CA GLY A 92 -2.53 8.12 21.72
C GLY A 92 -3.56 7.57 20.70
N GLY A 93 -4.78 7.31 21.18
CA GLY A 93 -5.89 6.82 20.35
C GLY A 93 -5.96 5.30 20.20
N SER A 94 -6.71 4.84 19.20
CA SER A 94 -6.96 3.42 18.94
C SER A 94 -6.67 3.12 17.47
N TYR A 95 -6.17 1.91 17.22
CA TYR A 95 -5.68 1.45 15.93
C TYR A 95 -6.39 0.15 15.56
N LEU A 96 -6.97 0.08 14.38
CA LEU A 96 -7.40 -1.20 13.81
C LEU A 96 -6.25 -1.73 12.94
N VAL A 97 -5.69 -2.87 13.32
CA VAL A 97 -4.44 -3.39 12.78
C VAL A 97 -4.72 -4.67 11.99
N GLY A 98 -4.35 -4.66 10.71
CA GLY A 98 -4.38 -5.85 9.84
C GLY A 98 -2.98 -6.25 9.39
N ALA A 99 -2.86 -7.26 8.53
CA ALA A 99 -1.58 -7.89 8.18
C ALA A 99 -0.48 -6.94 7.66
N ARG A 100 -0.85 -5.89 6.92
CA ARG A 100 0.06 -4.84 6.43
C ARG A 100 -0.62 -3.48 6.34
N TRP A 101 -1.63 -3.25 7.16
CA TRP A 101 -2.35 -1.98 7.17
C TRP A 101 -2.78 -1.62 8.58
N VAL A 102 -2.96 -0.33 8.82
CA VAL A 102 -3.52 0.24 10.04
C VAL A 102 -4.59 1.25 9.66
N VAL A 103 -5.74 1.22 10.34
CA VAL A 103 -6.77 2.26 10.24
C VAL A 103 -6.88 3.00 11.56
N VAL A 104 -6.91 4.33 11.50
CA VAL A 104 -7.22 5.19 12.64
C VAL A 104 -8.46 6.03 12.34
N ALA A 105 -9.33 6.17 13.34
CA ALA A 105 -10.54 6.98 13.29
C ALA A 105 -10.97 7.35 14.71
N ARG A 106 -11.81 8.38 14.83
CA ARG A 106 -12.49 8.72 16.08
C ARG A 106 -13.99 8.87 15.85
N PRO A 107 -14.85 8.39 16.77
CA PRO A 107 -14.52 7.67 18.01
C PRO A 107 -14.07 6.21 17.76
N GLU A 108 -13.57 5.53 18.79
CA GLU A 108 -13.12 4.11 18.70
C GLU A 108 -14.22 3.17 18.18
N SER A 109 -15.49 3.43 18.50
CA SER A 109 -16.62 2.64 18.00
C SER A 109 -16.72 2.58 16.47
N ALA A 110 -16.16 3.59 15.78
CA ALA A 110 -16.05 3.58 14.32
C ALA A 110 -15.07 2.52 13.82
N LEU A 111 -14.00 2.25 14.58
CA LEU A 111 -13.05 1.17 14.32
C LEU A 111 -13.63 -0.19 14.70
N SER A 112 -14.38 -0.29 15.80
CA SER A 112 -15.06 -1.53 16.18
C SER A 112 -16.04 -2.00 15.10
N THR A 113 -16.84 -1.08 14.56
CA THR A 113 -17.76 -1.38 13.44
C THR A 113 -16.99 -1.78 12.17
N LEU A 114 -15.84 -1.15 11.92
CA LEU A 114 -15.02 -1.48 10.76
C LEU A 114 -14.36 -2.85 10.90
N ARG A 115 -13.92 -3.23 12.10
CA ARG A 115 -13.34 -4.55 12.42
C ARG A 115 -14.28 -5.68 12.04
N GLU A 116 -15.59 -5.54 12.31
CA GLU A 116 -16.58 -6.57 11.96
C GLU A 116 -16.65 -6.85 10.44
N LYS A 117 -16.28 -5.86 9.61
CA LYS A 117 -16.31 -5.97 8.15
C LYS A 117 -14.95 -6.33 7.54
N LEU A 118 -13.89 -5.77 8.08
CA LEU A 118 -12.54 -5.81 7.51
C LEU A 118 -11.64 -6.84 8.20
N GLY A 119 -12.00 -7.27 9.41
CA GLY A 119 -11.15 -8.05 10.30
C GLY A 119 -10.08 -7.21 10.98
N GLY A 120 -9.01 -7.88 11.43
CA GLY A 120 -7.92 -7.27 12.19
C GLY A 120 -8.18 -7.21 13.70
N GLU A 121 -7.22 -6.62 14.40
CA GLU A 121 -7.25 -6.46 15.85
C GLU A 121 -7.33 -4.99 16.24
N LEU A 122 -8.13 -4.70 17.27
CA LEU A 122 -8.23 -3.34 17.81
C LEU A 122 -7.20 -3.19 18.92
N GLU A 123 -6.28 -2.25 18.74
CA GLU A 123 -5.21 -1.99 19.70
C GLU A 123 -5.30 -0.56 20.22
N ALA A 124 -5.21 -0.41 21.54
CA ALA A 124 -5.11 0.91 22.17
C ALA A 124 -3.66 1.40 22.13
N ALA A 125 -3.48 2.71 21.96
CA ALA A 125 -2.22 3.36 22.31
C ALA A 125 -1.85 3.10 23.76
N ALA A 126 -0.55 3.07 24.05
CA ALA A 126 -0.08 3.09 25.43
C ALA A 126 -0.66 4.33 26.13
N GLN A 127 -1.34 4.12 27.24
CA GLN A 127 -1.73 5.22 28.10
C GLN A 127 -0.45 5.71 28.75
N HIS A 128 -0.02 6.93 28.44
CA HIS A 128 1.03 7.58 29.23
C HIS A 128 0.46 7.75 30.63
N ALA A 129 0.77 6.80 31.52
CA ALA A 129 0.47 6.94 32.93
C ALA A 129 1.21 8.19 33.40
N HIS A 130 0.45 9.25 33.70
CA HIS A 130 0.96 10.38 34.45
C HIS A 130 1.38 9.82 35.80
N MET A 131 2.67 9.60 36.01
CA MET A 131 3.21 9.39 37.35
C MET A 131 2.90 10.68 38.11
N GLY A 132 2.04 10.58 39.13
CA GLY A 132 1.65 11.69 40.00
C GLY A 132 2.78 12.13 40.92
#